data_AF-A0A8U1H868-F1
#
_entry.id   AF-A0A8U1H868-F1
#
_cell.length_a   1.000
_cell.length_b   1.000
_cell.length_c   1.000
_cell.angle_alpha   90.00
_cell.angle_beta   90.00
_cell.angle_gamma   90.00
#
_symmetry.space_group_name_H-M   'P 1'
#
loop_
_entity.id
_entity.type
_entity.pdbx_description
1 polymer ?
#
loop_
_entity_poly.entity_id
_entity_poly.type
_entity_poly.pdbx_seq_one_letter_code
_entity_poly.pdbx_strand_id
1 'polypeptide(L)'
;MSTIFPPKDPWSCFVRNIPFPYFESTLWARSYRDTILGFAYIAHDGDNFILVFSHRLRKRNVETPYSVQLSLLEGHIPVLPSEGSNKEQQQRGEQELAAVTVERWYMAPGVRRIEIRQNGVVGTLFLPPGPGPFPAMVDLWGMGGGLIEYRSALFASRGFASLSLAYIGHKDIPGPLNTINVGDAYFQPRCVIGVNGPIGSINKLSDSDGKTESFEGDQKHWSYDEQGYVSFREVSTPNNIPPENKAKVENLCCPLLYIVGEDDLSCAAIENADEIEKKLKDAGRSHLFTRLSYLGAGHLIEPPYTPNARASMWTTRPKKLITLWGGHLAPHAAAQEDAWKRTLEFMERHLRG
;
A
#
# COMPACT_ATOMS: atom_id res chain seq x y z
N MET A 1 9.76 -44.59 3.76
CA MET A 1 8.37 -44.23 4.09
C MET A 1 8.34 -42.76 4.45
N SER A 2 7.81 -41.93 3.56
CA SER A 2 7.70 -40.48 3.73
C SER A 2 6.29 -40.12 4.22
N THR A 3 6.18 -39.61 5.44
CA THR A 3 4.96 -38.94 5.91
C THR A 3 5.15 -37.44 5.80
N ILE A 4 4.40 -36.86 4.86
CA ILE A 4 4.26 -35.42 4.62
C ILE A 4 3.17 -34.93 5.57
N PHE A 5 3.48 -33.95 6.42
CA PHE A 5 2.46 -33.08 7.00
C PHE A 5 2.51 -31.74 6.26
N PRO A 6 1.36 -31.14 5.88
CA PRO A 6 1.35 -29.83 5.23
C PRO A 6 1.72 -28.73 6.24
N PRO A 7 2.52 -27.72 5.84
CA PRO A 7 2.78 -26.57 6.69
C PRO A 7 1.52 -25.72 6.87
N LYS A 8 1.30 -25.24 8.10
CA LYS A 8 0.13 -24.45 8.50
C LYS A 8 0.21 -22.95 8.20
N ASP A 9 1.28 -22.46 7.58
CA ASP A 9 1.40 -21.03 7.23
C ASP A 9 2.32 -20.81 6.01
N PRO A 10 1.82 -20.26 4.88
CA PRO A 10 2.62 -20.07 3.66
C PRO A 10 3.52 -18.83 3.69
N TRP A 11 3.70 -18.17 4.84
CA TRP A 11 4.51 -16.94 4.96
C TRP A 11 5.76 -17.06 5.83
N SER A 12 6.01 -18.21 6.47
CA SER A 12 7.30 -18.45 7.09
C SER A 12 8.30 -18.91 6.02
N CYS A 13 9.08 -17.99 5.45
CA CYS A 13 10.37 -18.36 4.88
C CYS A 13 11.21 -18.92 6.03
N PHE A 14 11.33 -20.24 6.13
CA PHE A 14 12.38 -20.85 6.93
C PHE A 14 13.73 -20.48 6.29
N VAL A 15 14.38 -19.44 6.79
CA VAL A 15 15.84 -19.51 6.87
C VAL A 15 16.09 -20.59 7.92
N ARG A 16 16.47 -21.80 7.49
CA ARG A 16 16.94 -22.81 8.44
C ARG A 16 18.06 -22.17 9.24
N ASN A 17 17.88 -22.11 10.56
CA ASN A 17 18.91 -21.78 11.55
C ASN A 17 20.30 -22.18 11.04
N ILE A 18 21.08 -21.21 10.60
CA ILE A 18 22.52 -21.39 10.49
C ILE A 18 23.07 -20.76 11.76
N PRO A 19 23.59 -21.55 12.72
CA PRO A 19 24.19 -20.99 13.91
C PRO A 19 25.52 -20.37 13.48
N PHE A 20 25.54 -19.07 13.24
CA PHE A 20 26.79 -18.34 13.06
C PHE A 20 27.05 -17.46 14.29
N PRO A 21 28.21 -17.63 14.96
CA PRO A 21 28.60 -16.77 16.06
C PRO A 21 28.90 -15.38 15.52
N TYR A 22 28.38 -14.35 16.21
CA TYR A 22 28.81 -12.95 16.20
C TYR A 22 29.63 -12.49 14.98
N PHE A 23 28.97 -12.07 13.90
CA PHE A 23 29.57 -11.23 12.87
C PHE A 23 28.57 -10.14 12.44
N GLU A 24 28.98 -8.88 12.54
CA GLU A 24 28.26 -7.73 12.00
C GLU A 24 28.54 -7.63 10.49
N SER A 25 27.63 -8.15 9.64
CA SER A 25 27.76 -8.13 8.17
C SER A 25 26.67 -7.30 7.48
N THR A 26 27.01 -6.59 6.40
CA THR A 26 26.10 -5.77 5.58
C THR A 26 25.49 -6.60 4.43
N LEU A 27 24.16 -6.59 4.28
CA LEU A 27 23.44 -7.31 3.21
C LEU A 27 23.04 -6.39 2.06
N TRP A 28 23.19 -6.85 0.81
CA TRP A 28 22.76 -6.11 -0.40
C TRP A 28 21.73 -6.90 -1.21
N ALA A 29 20.79 -6.20 -1.84
CA ALA A 29 19.75 -6.81 -2.67
C ALA A 29 19.62 -6.13 -4.04
N ARG A 30 19.54 -6.94 -5.11
CA ARG A 30 19.36 -6.47 -6.51
C ARG A 30 18.21 -7.23 -7.20
N SER A 31 17.31 -6.52 -7.88
CA SER A 31 16.25 -7.11 -8.71
C SER A 31 16.61 -7.03 -10.20
N TYR A 32 16.46 -8.13 -10.94
CA TYR A 32 16.95 -8.26 -12.33
C TYR A 32 15.92 -7.99 -13.43
N ARG A 33 14.61 -7.98 -13.13
CA ARG A 33 13.56 -7.82 -14.16
C ARG A 33 12.97 -6.42 -14.28
N ASP A 34 13.18 -5.60 -13.26
CA ASP A 34 12.95 -4.15 -13.29
C ASP A 34 14.18 -3.57 -12.57
N THR A 35 15.01 -2.76 -13.23
CA THR A 35 16.24 -2.22 -12.64
C THR A 35 15.88 -1.23 -11.52
N ILE A 36 15.70 -1.74 -10.30
CA ILE A 36 15.46 -0.91 -9.12
C ILE A 36 16.62 -1.16 -8.15
N LEU A 37 17.48 -0.16 -8.01
CA LEU A 37 18.52 -0.13 -7.00
C LEU A 37 17.86 0.22 -5.66
N GLY A 38 17.97 -0.67 -4.69
CA GLY A 38 17.50 -0.46 -3.33
C GLY A 38 18.61 -0.76 -2.32
N PHE A 39 18.59 -0.06 -1.19
CA PHE A 39 19.48 -0.34 -0.06
C PHE A 39 18.69 -1.13 0.98
N ALA A 40 19.25 -2.18 1.56
CA ALA A 40 18.62 -2.87 2.68
C ALA A 40 19.08 -2.19 3.99
N TYR A 41 18.16 -1.90 4.91
CA TYR A 41 18.49 -1.60 6.29
C TYR A 41 18.05 -2.78 7.17
N ILE A 42 18.92 -3.17 8.11
CA ILE A 42 18.58 -4.16 9.14
C ILE A 42 17.91 -3.39 10.28
N ALA A 43 16.60 -3.57 10.45
CA ALA A 43 15.96 -3.11 11.67
C ALA A 43 16.42 -3.98 12.83
N HIS A 44 16.72 -3.33 13.96
CA HIS A 44 17.41 -3.89 15.12
C HIS A 44 16.63 -4.98 15.91
N ASP A 45 15.53 -5.51 15.37
CA ASP A 45 14.61 -6.41 16.08
C ASP A 45 14.54 -7.82 15.50
N GLY A 46 15.69 -8.39 15.13
CA GLY A 46 15.85 -9.81 14.84
C GLY A 46 15.12 -10.32 13.57
N ASP A 47 15.86 -11.00 12.70
CA ASP A 47 15.34 -11.83 11.60
C ASP A 47 14.75 -11.14 10.36
N ASN A 48 14.44 -9.83 10.36
CA ASN A 48 13.81 -9.16 9.22
C ASN A 48 14.71 -8.12 8.52
N PHE A 49 14.80 -8.23 7.18
CA PHE A 49 15.48 -7.25 6.32
C PHE A 49 14.46 -6.29 5.70
N ILE A 50 14.65 -4.98 5.88
CA ILE A 50 13.81 -3.96 5.24
C ILE A 50 14.53 -3.48 3.98
N LEU A 51 13.90 -3.67 2.82
CA LEU A 51 14.39 -3.15 1.55
C LEU A 51 13.86 -1.74 1.31
N VAL A 52 14.78 -0.79 1.10
CA VAL A 52 14.51 0.61 0.79
C VAL A 52 14.74 0.84 -0.69
N PHE A 53 13.82 1.50 -1.38
CA PHE A 53 13.98 1.83 -2.78
C PHE A 53 13.71 3.33 -2.99
N SER A 54 14.44 3.94 -3.92
CA SER A 54 14.29 5.36 -4.24
C SER A 54 13.00 5.70 -5.00
N HIS A 55 12.26 4.68 -5.45
CA HIS A 55 11.04 4.83 -6.24
C HIS A 55 9.92 3.96 -5.68
N ARG A 56 8.68 4.45 -5.75
CA ARG A 56 7.50 3.68 -5.36
C ARG A 56 7.41 2.40 -6.21
N LEU A 57 7.49 1.26 -5.55
CA LEU A 57 7.34 -0.04 -6.19
C LEU A 57 5.86 -0.31 -6.47
N ARG A 58 5.52 -0.64 -7.72
CA ARG A 58 4.18 -1.10 -8.10
C ARG A 58 4.29 -2.37 -8.92
N LYS A 59 3.71 -3.47 -8.42
CA LYS A 59 3.66 -4.73 -9.16
C LYS A 59 2.60 -4.65 -10.25
N ARG A 60 3.04 -4.71 -11.52
CA ARG A 60 2.14 -4.66 -12.68
C ARG A 60 1.53 -6.02 -13.02
N ASN A 61 2.34 -7.09 -13.03
CA ASN A 61 1.90 -8.44 -13.34
C ASN A 61 2.01 -9.35 -12.11
N VAL A 62 0.89 -9.56 -11.42
CA VAL A 62 0.83 -10.37 -10.18
C VAL A 62 1.07 -11.86 -10.39
N GLU A 63 1.00 -12.36 -11.62
CA GLU A 63 1.21 -13.78 -11.98
C GLU A 63 2.71 -14.13 -12.10
N THR A 64 3.59 -13.15 -11.93
CA THR A 64 5.05 -13.34 -11.96
C THR A 64 5.67 -12.92 -10.63
N PRO A 65 6.69 -13.61 -10.13
CA PRO A 65 7.38 -13.17 -8.93
C PRO A 65 8.28 -11.97 -9.23
N TYR A 66 8.73 -11.28 -8.18
CA TYR A 66 10.00 -10.55 -8.25
C TYR A 66 11.14 -11.50 -7.88
N SER A 67 12.21 -11.48 -8.67
CA SER A 67 13.45 -12.19 -8.35
C SER A 67 14.38 -11.24 -7.60
N VAL A 68 14.64 -11.53 -6.34
CA VAL A 68 15.52 -10.75 -5.46
C VAL A 68 16.80 -11.54 -5.27
N GLN A 69 17.91 -11.02 -5.79
CA GLN A 69 19.23 -11.55 -5.48
C GLN A 69 19.68 -10.98 -4.13
N LEU A 70 20.05 -11.86 -3.21
CA LEU A 70 20.68 -11.53 -1.95
C LEU A 70 22.16 -11.93 -2.07
N SER A 71 23.06 -10.98 -1.82
CA SER A 71 24.50 -11.19 -1.85
C SER A 71 25.09 -10.90 -0.47
N LEU A 72 25.89 -11.84 0.03
CA LEU A 72 26.73 -11.69 1.21
C LEU A 72 28.12 -11.25 0.74
N LEU A 73 28.57 -10.09 1.22
CA LEU A 73 29.83 -9.48 0.81
C LEU A 73 30.81 -9.51 1.98
N GLU A 74 32.10 -9.63 1.67
CA GLU A 74 33.17 -9.64 2.67
C GLU A 74 33.46 -8.22 3.20
N GLY A 75 33.37 -8.04 4.52
CA GLY A 75 33.64 -6.77 5.18
C GLY A 75 32.49 -5.75 5.09
N HIS A 76 32.78 -4.50 5.47
CA HIS A 76 31.83 -3.38 5.36
C HIS A 76 32.12 -2.59 4.09
N ILE A 77 31.11 -2.44 3.23
CA ILE A 77 31.22 -1.63 2.02
C ILE A 77 30.81 -0.19 2.34
N PRO A 78 31.71 0.80 2.20
CA PRO A 78 31.35 2.20 2.40
C PRO A 78 30.32 2.66 1.37
N VAL A 79 29.30 3.38 1.84
CA VAL A 79 28.10 3.79 1.07
C VAL A 79 28.37 4.91 0.06
N LEU A 80 29.55 5.54 0.09
CA LEU A 80 29.92 6.63 -0.81
C LEU A 80 31.35 6.44 -1.34
N PRO A 81 31.63 6.75 -2.61
CA PRO A 81 33.00 6.87 -3.07
C PRO A 81 33.62 8.08 -2.34
N SER A 82 34.55 7.83 -1.42
CA SER A 82 35.40 8.90 -0.91
C SER A 82 36.22 9.46 -2.08
N GLU A 83 36.09 10.76 -2.36
CA GLU A 83 36.99 11.45 -3.27
C GLU A 83 38.43 11.24 -2.76
N GLY A 84 39.19 10.39 -3.46
CA GLY A 84 40.58 10.06 -3.13
C GLY A 84 40.88 8.61 -2.74
N SER A 85 39.91 7.69 -2.71
CA SER A 85 40.22 6.27 -2.46
C SER A 85 40.85 5.59 -3.68
N ASN A 86 42.05 5.02 -3.49
CA ASN A 86 42.74 4.21 -4.50
C ASN A 86 41.85 3.05 -4.96
N LYS A 87 41.76 2.84 -6.27
CA LYS A 87 40.95 1.77 -6.91
C LYS A 87 41.22 0.37 -6.34
N GLU A 88 42.40 0.14 -5.76
CA GLU A 88 42.79 -1.13 -5.12
C GLU A 88 42.17 -1.39 -3.74
N GLN A 89 41.76 -0.35 -3.00
CA GLN A 89 41.02 -0.53 -1.73
C GLN A 89 39.53 -0.76 -1.98
N GLN A 90 38.99 -0.23 -3.08
CA GLN A 90 37.58 -0.41 -3.45
C GLN A 90 37.29 -1.86 -3.88
N GLN A 91 38.23 -2.51 -4.58
CA GLN A 91 38.09 -3.92 -4.98
C GLN A 91 38.18 -4.92 -3.82
N ARG A 92 38.76 -4.56 -2.67
CA ARG A 92 39.02 -5.50 -1.58
C ARG A 92 37.83 -5.72 -0.65
N GLY A 93 36.84 -4.81 -0.65
CA GLY A 93 35.58 -4.94 0.10
C GLY A 93 34.39 -5.43 -0.75
N GLU A 94 34.62 -5.78 -2.01
CA GLU A 94 33.58 -6.16 -2.98
C GLU A 94 33.52 -7.68 -3.24
N GLN A 95 34.27 -8.49 -2.47
CA GLN A 95 34.25 -9.94 -2.68
C GLN A 95 32.92 -10.53 -2.20
N GLU A 96 32.14 -11.07 -3.13
CA GLU A 96 30.92 -11.83 -2.82
C GLU A 96 31.30 -13.19 -2.23
N LEU A 97 30.92 -13.41 -0.97
CA LEU A 97 31.15 -14.67 -0.24
C LEU A 97 30.09 -15.72 -0.58
N ALA A 98 28.84 -15.28 -0.79
CA ALA A 98 27.73 -16.13 -1.18
C ALA A 98 26.63 -15.30 -1.83
N ALA A 99 25.84 -15.91 -2.71
CA ALA A 99 24.62 -15.31 -3.21
C ALA A 99 23.49 -16.33 -3.35
N VAL A 100 22.26 -15.86 -3.18
CA VAL A 100 21.04 -16.63 -3.40
C VAL A 100 20.02 -15.76 -4.11
N THR A 101 19.24 -16.34 -5.01
CA THR A 101 18.08 -15.67 -5.61
C THR A 101 16.81 -16.21 -4.99
N VAL A 102 15.98 -15.31 -4.49
CA VAL A 102 14.68 -15.61 -3.88
C VAL A 102 13.57 -15.04 -4.75
N GLU A 103 12.54 -15.85 -4.99
CA GLU A 103 11.34 -15.40 -5.68
C GLU A 103 10.27 -14.93 -4.68
N ARG A 104 9.76 -13.72 -4.88
CA ARG A 104 8.65 -13.14 -4.10
C ARG A 104 7.39 -13.08 -4.94
N TRP A 105 6.44 -13.96 -4.63
CA TRP A 105 5.17 -14.10 -5.34
C TRP A 105 4.09 -13.20 -4.74
N TYR A 106 3.26 -12.58 -5.58
CA TYR A 106 2.08 -11.79 -5.16
C TYR A 106 0.77 -12.60 -5.21
N MET A 107 0.79 -13.73 -5.90
CA MET A 107 -0.36 -14.60 -6.07
C MET A 107 0.03 -16.02 -5.67
N ALA A 108 -0.61 -16.56 -4.64
CA ALA A 108 -0.35 -17.92 -4.17
C ALA A 108 -0.82 -18.98 -5.19
N PRO A 109 -0.22 -20.17 -5.20
CA PRO A 109 -0.64 -21.27 -6.06
C PRO A 109 -2.14 -21.57 -5.93
N GLY A 110 -2.82 -21.72 -7.08
CA GLY A 110 -4.24 -22.05 -7.14
C GLY A 110 -5.20 -20.86 -7.00
N VAL A 111 -4.70 -19.66 -6.68
CA VAL A 111 -5.50 -18.44 -6.81
C VAL A 111 -5.80 -18.20 -8.30
N ARG A 112 -7.06 -17.93 -8.62
CA ARG A 112 -7.51 -17.64 -9.99
C ARG A 112 -7.64 -16.14 -10.18
N ARG A 113 -7.05 -15.61 -11.25
CA ARG A 113 -7.19 -14.23 -11.72
C ARG A 113 -8.21 -14.20 -12.86
N ILE A 114 -9.28 -13.41 -12.71
CA ILE A 114 -10.38 -13.32 -13.68
C ILE A 114 -10.63 -11.85 -14.00
N GLU A 115 -10.38 -11.44 -15.23
CA GLU A 115 -10.68 -10.07 -15.67
C GLU A 115 -12.19 -9.87 -15.85
N ILE A 116 -12.70 -8.74 -15.38
CA ILE A 116 -14.10 -8.36 -15.48
C ILE A 116 -14.20 -7.08 -16.33
N ARG A 117 -14.94 -7.19 -17.44
CA ARG A 117 -15.28 -6.09 -18.36
C ARG A 117 -16.75 -6.23 -18.77
N GLN A 118 -17.65 -6.06 -17.83
CA GLN A 118 -19.08 -6.36 -18.03
C GLN A 118 -19.93 -5.27 -17.37
N ASN A 119 -20.99 -4.83 -18.06
CA ASN A 119 -21.97 -3.86 -17.54
C ASN A 119 -21.34 -2.58 -16.95
N GLY A 120 -20.30 -2.06 -17.60
CA GLY A 120 -19.56 -0.88 -17.14
C GLY A 120 -18.58 -1.12 -15.98
N VAL A 121 -18.55 -2.33 -15.42
CA VAL A 121 -17.59 -2.73 -14.39
C VAL A 121 -16.26 -3.11 -15.03
N VAL A 122 -15.20 -2.46 -14.57
CA VAL A 122 -13.83 -2.70 -15.01
C VAL A 122 -12.99 -3.09 -13.80
N GLY A 123 -12.60 -4.35 -13.73
CA GLY A 123 -11.81 -4.84 -12.60
C GLY A 123 -11.17 -6.20 -12.85
N THR A 124 -10.56 -6.74 -11.81
CA THR A 124 -10.01 -8.09 -11.80
C THR A 124 -10.40 -8.78 -10.49
N LEU A 125 -11.13 -9.88 -10.61
CA LEU A 125 -11.54 -10.73 -9.51
C LEU A 125 -10.48 -11.80 -9.26
N PHE A 126 -10.00 -11.87 -8.02
CA PHE A 126 -9.13 -12.91 -7.53
C PHE A 126 -9.91 -13.86 -6.63
N LEU A 127 -9.87 -15.15 -6.94
CA LEU A 127 -10.56 -16.19 -6.18
C LEU A 127 -9.55 -17.15 -5.53
N PRO A 128 -9.68 -17.43 -4.22
CA PRO A 128 -8.90 -18.48 -3.57
C PRO A 128 -9.11 -19.85 -4.22
N PRO A 129 -8.17 -20.80 -4.04
CA PRO A 129 -8.39 -22.18 -4.43
C PRO A 129 -9.52 -22.82 -3.60
N GLY A 130 -10.24 -23.76 -4.21
CA GLY A 130 -11.31 -24.53 -3.56
C GLY A 130 -12.72 -24.19 -4.05
N PRO A 131 -13.74 -24.87 -3.50
CA PRO A 131 -15.13 -24.77 -3.99
C PRO A 131 -15.85 -23.49 -3.55
N GLY A 132 -15.36 -22.79 -2.53
CA GLY A 132 -16.07 -21.67 -1.90
C GLY A 132 -17.32 -22.12 -1.11
N PRO A 133 -18.22 -21.18 -0.75
CA PRO A 133 -18.11 -19.73 -0.96
C PRO A 133 -16.95 -19.12 -0.17
N PHE A 134 -16.49 -17.94 -0.60
CA PHE A 134 -15.44 -17.19 0.09
C PHE A 134 -16.00 -15.87 0.63
N PRO A 135 -15.53 -15.37 1.78
CA PRO A 135 -15.77 -13.98 2.15
C PRO A 135 -15.21 -13.08 1.06
N ALA A 136 -15.98 -12.08 0.66
CA ALA A 136 -15.68 -11.25 -0.48
C ALA A 136 -15.40 -9.80 -0.09
N MET A 137 -14.50 -9.15 -0.81
CA MET A 137 -14.18 -7.73 -0.65
C MET A 137 -13.98 -7.05 -2.01
N VAL A 138 -14.16 -5.73 -2.00
CA VAL A 138 -13.84 -4.85 -3.12
C VAL A 138 -12.66 -3.99 -2.69
N ASP A 139 -11.60 -4.02 -3.50
CA ASP A 139 -10.33 -3.34 -3.27
C ASP A 139 -10.27 -2.08 -4.13
N LEU A 140 -10.28 -0.93 -3.47
CA LEU A 140 -10.27 0.39 -4.09
C LEU A 140 -8.93 1.10 -3.79
N TRP A 141 -8.32 1.63 -4.86
CA TRP A 141 -7.08 2.41 -4.79
C TRP A 141 -7.36 3.87 -5.05
N GLY A 142 -6.57 4.77 -4.46
CA GLY A 142 -6.80 6.21 -4.56
C GLY A 142 -6.65 6.82 -5.97
N MET A 143 -6.61 8.15 -6.00
CA MET A 143 -6.76 9.02 -7.19
C MET A 143 -5.74 8.84 -8.33
N GLY A 144 -4.81 7.90 -8.23
CA GLY A 144 -3.88 7.59 -9.32
C GLY A 144 -4.54 6.90 -10.50
N GLY A 145 -5.74 6.36 -10.28
CA GLY A 145 -6.52 5.66 -11.27
C GLY A 145 -5.85 4.42 -11.82
N GLY A 146 -6.45 3.89 -12.87
CA GLY A 146 -6.07 2.61 -13.45
C GLY A 146 -6.56 1.43 -12.61
N LEU A 147 -5.92 0.28 -12.80
CA LEU A 147 -6.27 -0.97 -12.14
C LEU A 147 -5.03 -1.51 -11.42
N ILE A 148 -5.10 -1.63 -10.10
CA ILE A 148 -3.97 -2.06 -9.26
C ILE A 148 -4.35 -3.37 -8.57
N GLU A 149 -3.65 -4.45 -8.91
CA GLU A 149 -4.11 -5.81 -8.60
C GLU A 149 -3.40 -6.46 -7.42
N TYR A 150 -2.21 -5.97 -7.05
CA TYR A 150 -1.28 -6.73 -6.20
C TYR A 150 -1.77 -6.93 -4.76
N ARG A 151 -2.53 -5.98 -4.20
CA ARG A 151 -3.14 -6.14 -2.88
C ARG A 151 -4.29 -7.15 -2.91
N SER A 152 -5.14 -7.09 -3.93
CA SER A 152 -6.21 -8.07 -4.15
C SER A 152 -5.69 -9.50 -4.34
N ALA A 153 -4.61 -9.69 -5.10
CA ALA A 153 -3.98 -11.00 -5.27
C ALA A 153 -3.48 -11.57 -3.92
N LEU A 154 -2.91 -10.72 -3.06
CA LEU A 154 -2.48 -11.10 -1.72
C LEU A 154 -3.66 -11.44 -0.80
N PHE A 155 -4.78 -10.72 -0.88
CA PHE A 155 -5.99 -11.07 -0.12
C PHE A 155 -6.59 -12.41 -0.56
N ALA A 156 -6.64 -12.70 -1.86
CA ALA A 156 -7.06 -14.01 -2.35
C ALA A 156 -6.15 -15.15 -1.93
N SER A 157 -4.85 -14.86 -1.80
CA SER A 157 -3.87 -15.77 -1.21
C SER A 157 -4.10 -16.04 0.29
N ARG A 158 -4.97 -15.26 0.95
CA ARG A 158 -5.41 -15.44 2.35
C ARG A 158 -6.85 -15.93 2.47
N GLY A 159 -7.46 -16.40 1.38
CA GLY A 159 -8.78 -17.02 1.42
C GLY A 159 -9.96 -16.06 1.30
N PHE A 160 -9.76 -14.85 0.77
CA PHE A 160 -10.81 -13.87 0.46
C PHE A 160 -11.02 -13.73 -1.04
N ALA A 161 -12.26 -13.76 -1.52
CA ALA A 161 -12.55 -13.32 -2.89
C ALA A 161 -12.32 -11.81 -2.97
N SER A 162 -11.37 -11.34 -3.78
CA SER A 162 -11.01 -9.91 -3.83
C SER A 162 -11.18 -9.36 -5.23
N LEU A 163 -12.04 -8.35 -5.38
CA LEU A 163 -12.22 -7.62 -6.62
C LEU A 163 -11.42 -6.32 -6.59
N SER A 164 -10.32 -6.25 -7.34
CA SER A 164 -9.68 -4.97 -7.64
C SER A 164 -10.56 -4.23 -8.66
N LEU A 165 -11.05 -3.05 -8.30
CA LEU A 165 -11.97 -2.29 -9.13
C LEU A 165 -11.31 -0.98 -9.61
N ALA A 166 -11.31 -0.79 -10.93
CA ALA A 166 -10.96 0.48 -11.52
C ALA A 166 -12.21 1.36 -11.60
N TYR A 167 -12.15 2.54 -10.97
CA TYR A 167 -13.27 3.49 -10.95
C TYR A 167 -12.90 4.87 -11.51
N ILE A 168 -11.62 5.10 -11.82
CA ILE A 168 -11.12 6.32 -12.45
C ILE A 168 -9.86 6.01 -13.28
N GLY A 169 -9.64 6.72 -14.38
CA GLY A 169 -8.35 6.74 -15.09
C GLY A 169 -7.95 5.43 -15.80
N HIS A 170 -8.90 4.53 -16.07
CA HIS A 170 -8.67 3.31 -16.83
C HIS A 170 -9.31 3.39 -18.21
N LYS A 171 -8.58 2.93 -19.24
CA LYS A 171 -8.98 3.06 -20.66
C LYS A 171 -10.33 2.42 -21.01
N ASP A 172 -10.69 1.37 -20.28
CA ASP A 172 -11.92 0.60 -20.52
C ASP A 172 -13.12 1.12 -19.71
N ILE A 173 -12.94 2.14 -18.85
CA ILE A 173 -14.04 2.71 -18.08
C ILE A 173 -14.92 3.55 -19.01
N PRO A 174 -16.24 3.32 -19.05
CA PRO A 174 -17.15 4.11 -19.88
C PRO A 174 -17.30 5.54 -19.33
N GLY A 175 -17.57 6.50 -20.24
CA GLY A 175 -17.81 7.89 -19.89
C GLY A 175 -16.59 8.80 -19.99
N PRO A 176 -16.71 10.07 -19.56
CA PRO A 176 -15.61 11.03 -19.62
C PRO A 176 -14.39 10.56 -18.83
N LEU A 177 -13.20 10.87 -19.35
CA LEU A 177 -11.96 10.67 -18.60
C LEU A 177 -12.04 11.40 -17.26
N ASN A 178 -11.58 10.74 -16.19
CA ASN A 178 -11.55 11.23 -14.80
C ASN A 178 -12.91 11.31 -14.08
N THR A 179 -13.99 10.73 -14.62
CA THR A 179 -15.25 10.56 -13.89
C THR A 179 -15.23 9.31 -13.01
N ILE A 180 -15.78 9.42 -11.79
CA ILE A 180 -16.03 8.27 -10.89
C ILE A 180 -17.29 7.55 -11.39
N ASN A 181 -17.16 6.26 -11.73
CA ASN A 181 -18.22 5.47 -12.36
C ASN A 181 -18.85 4.40 -11.46
N VAL A 182 -18.73 4.56 -10.14
CA VAL A 182 -19.37 3.71 -9.13
C VAL A 182 -20.18 4.59 -8.19
N GLY A 183 -21.45 4.25 -7.99
CA GLY A 183 -22.34 4.96 -7.07
C GLY A 183 -22.59 4.20 -5.77
N ASP A 184 -23.10 4.90 -4.76
CA ASP A 184 -23.31 4.38 -3.39
C ASP A 184 -24.24 3.15 -3.34
N ALA A 185 -25.21 3.07 -4.26
CA ALA A 185 -26.14 1.94 -4.34
C ALA A 185 -25.47 0.62 -4.75
N TYR A 186 -24.24 0.68 -5.27
CA TYR A 186 -23.51 -0.49 -5.76
C TYR A 186 -23.00 -1.39 -4.61
N PHE A 187 -22.79 -0.83 -3.42
CA PHE A 187 -22.18 -1.55 -2.28
C PHE A 187 -23.11 -1.58 -1.07
N GLN A 188 -23.38 -2.79 -0.55
CA GLN A 188 -23.93 -2.99 0.79
C GLN A 188 -22.87 -3.69 1.66
N PRO A 189 -21.88 -2.94 2.20
CA PRO A 189 -20.77 -3.54 2.92
C PRO A 189 -21.20 -4.06 4.29
N ARG A 190 -20.66 -5.23 4.69
CA ARG A 190 -20.75 -5.73 6.08
C ARG A 190 -19.72 -5.08 7.01
N CYS A 191 -18.68 -4.49 6.46
CA CYS A 191 -17.68 -3.68 7.15
C CYS A 191 -16.88 -2.86 6.12
N VAL A 192 -16.21 -1.80 6.57
CA VAL A 192 -15.39 -0.92 5.73
C VAL A 192 -13.99 -0.80 6.33
N ILE A 193 -12.97 -0.69 5.48
CA ILE A 193 -11.59 -0.46 5.89
C ILE A 193 -11.08 0.77 5.14
N GLY A 194 -10.78 1.84 5.87
CA GLY A 194 -10.15 3.04 5.36
C GLY A 194 -8.67 3.05 5.70
N VAL A 195 -7.81 3.35 4.71
CA VAL A 195 -6.38 3.57 4.91
C VAL A 195 -6.07 4.96 4.41
N ASN A 196 -5.65 5.86 5.29
CA ASN A 196 -5.26 7.23 4.96
C ASN A 196 -6.17 7.89 3.91
N GLY A 197 -7.27 8.50 4.35
CA GLY A 197 -8.19 9.17 3.46
C GLY A 197 -8.82 10.42 4.06
N PRO A 198 -9.39 11.29 3.22
CA PRO A 198 -10.29 12.33 3.68
C PRO A 198 -11.67 11.74 4.02
N ILE A 199 -12.40 12.39 4.93
CA ILE A 199 -13.81 12.10 5.25
C ILE A 199 -14.76 12.41 4.08
N GLY A 200 -14.27 12.97 2.99
CA GLY A 200 -15.06 13.38 1.83
C GLY A 200 -14.17 13.71 0.65
N SER A 201 -14.77 14.30 -0.38
CA SER A 201 -14.05 14.74 -1.56
C SER A 201 -13.90 16.26 -1.58
N ILE A 202 -12.73 16.76 -1.95
CA ILE A 202 -12.57 18.20 -2.23
C ILE A 202 -13.31 18.61 -3.50
N ASN A 203 -13.44 17.69 -4.46
CA ASN A 203 -14.18 17.90 -5.70
C ASN A 203 -15.64 17.50 -5.49
N LYS A 204 -16.58 18.22 -6.10
CA LYS A 204 -17.98 17.76 -6.17
C LYS A 204 -18.03 16.35 -6.75
N LEU A 205 -18.63 15.43 -6.01
CA LEU A 205 -19.07 14.15 -6.52
C LEU A 205 -20.31 14.44 -7.39
N SER A 206 -20.06 14.80 -8.66
CA SER A 206 -21.03 15.00 -9.75
C SER A 206 -21.91 16.28 -9.71
N ASP A 207 -21.92 17.00 -10.84
CA ASP A 207 -23.14 17.61 -11.38
C ASP A 207 -24.00 16.52 -12.08
N SER A 208 -25.17 16.86 -12.61
CA SER A 208 -26.09 15.90 -13.28
C SER A 208 -25.46 15.10 -14.44
N ASP A 209 -24.25 15.48 -14.89
CA ASP A 209 -23.52 14.88 -16.00
C ASP A 209 -22.28 14.07 -15.53
N GLY A 210 -22.09 13.89 -14.23
CA GLY A 210 -21.03 13.03 -13.68
C GLY A 210 -19.62 13.61 -13.81
N LYS A 211 -19.46 14.92 -14.06
CA LYS A 211 -18.13 15.53 -14.12
C LYS A 211 -17.66 15.88 -12.72
N THR A 212 -16.54 15.32 -12.28
CA THR A 212 -15.77 15.93 -11.20
C THR A 212 -15.05 17.14 -11.79
N GLU A 213 -15.37 18.35 -11.31
CA GLU A 213 -14.49 19.50 -11.54
C GLU A 213 -13.08 19.11 -11.08
N SER A 214 -12.08 19.38 -11.93
CA SER A 214 -10.76 18.81 -11.80
C SER A 214 -10.12 19.22 -10.47
N PHE A 215 -9.36 18.29 -9.88
CA PHE A 215 -8.41 18.51 -8.77
C PHE A 215 -7.39 19.65 -9.05
N GLU A 216 -7.41 20.22 -10.25
CA GLU A 216 -6.28 20.83 -10.93
C GLU A 216 -6.38 22.37 -11.00
N GLY A 217 -7.46 22.96 -10.44
CA GLY A 217 -7.70 24.40 -10.49
C GLY A 217 -7.06 25.23 -9.36
N ASP A 218 -7.24 24.82 -8.10
CA ASP A 218 -6.85 25.66 -6.95
C ASP A 218 -5.65 25.07 -6.19
N GLN A 219 -4.46 25.64 -6.44
CA GLN A 219 -3.23 25.37 -5.68
C GLN A 219 -3.25 25.98 -4.26
N LYS A 220 -4.41 26.46 -3.80
CA LYS A 220 -4.59 27.29 -2.60
C LYS A 220 -4.06 26.65 -1.30
N HIS A 221 -4.05 25.32 -1.24
CA HIS A 221 -3.67 24.54 -0.05
C HIS A 221 -2.49 23.59 -0.31
N TRP A 222 -1.70 23.84 -1.35
CA TRP A 222 -0.50 23.07 -1.60
C TRP A 222 0.66 23.70 -0.84
N SER A 223 1.41 22.88 -0.12
CA SER A 223 2.65 23.30 0.52
C SER A 223 3.84 22.63 -0.15
N TYR A 224 5.01 23.25 -0.02
CA TYR A 224 6.25 22.76 -0.62
C TYR A 224 7.34 22.68 0.44
N ASP A 225 8.19 21.66 0.37
CA ASP A 225 9.40 21.60 1.18
C ASP A 225 10.55 22.42 0.57
N GLU A 226 11.70 22.44 1.24
CA GLU A 226 12.90 23.16 0.81
C GLU A 226 13.46 22.63 -0.53
N GLN A 227 13.13 21.39 -0.90
CA GLN A 227 13.53 20.77 -2.18
C GLN A 227 12.51 21.04 -3.30
N GLY A 228 11.41 21.73 -3.01
CA GLY A 228 10.33 22.03 -3.94
C GLY A 228 9.37 20.85 -4.18
N TYR A 229 9.36 19.84 -3.30
CA TYR A 229 8.41 18.74 -3.37
C TYR A 229 7.09 19.13 -2.75
N VAL A 230 5.98 18.71 -3.37
CA VAL A 230 4.64 19.15 -2.99
C VAL A 230 4.00 18.23 -1.95
N SER A 231 3.39 18.83 -0.95
CA SER A 231 2.50 18.20 0.02
C SER A 231 1.06 18.62 -0.28
N PHE A 232 0.15 17.64 -0.27
CA PHE A 232 -1.29 17.87 -0.44
C PHE A 232 -2.07 17.76 0.88
N ARG A 233 -1.36 17.55 2.00
CA ARG A 233 -1.97 17.31 3.32
C ARG A 233 -3.04 18.34 3.66
N GLU A 234 -2.72 19.62 3.52
CA GLU A 234 -3.61 20.73 3.87
C GLU A 234 -4.87 20.78 3.01
N VAL A 235 -4.80 20.34 1.75
CA VAL A 235 -5.94 20.26 0.83
C VAL A 235 -7.07 19.43 1.41
N SER A 236 -6.72 18.36 2.11
CA SER A 236 -7.67 17.35 2.61
C SER A 236 -8.10 17.55 4.07
N THR A 237 -7.77 18.68 4.70
CA THR A 237 -8.22 18.94 6.08
C THR A 237 -9.76 19.00 6.13
N PRO A 238 -10.38 18.50 7.21
CA PRO A 238 -11.81 18.66 7.48
C PRO A 238 -12.43 20.02 7.13
N ASN A 239 -11.73 21.11 7.43
CA ASN A 239 -12.24 22.47 7.22
C ASN A 239 -12.20 22.91 5.75
N ASN A 240 -11.35 22.28 4.93
CA ASN A 240 -11.19 22.59 3.51
C ASN A 240 -12.10 21.72 2.62
N ILE A 241 -12.75 20.70 3.18
CA ILE A 241 -13.72 19.86 2.46
C ILE A 241 -15.12 20.51 2.57
N PRO A 242 -15.78 20.84 1.44
CA PRO A 242 -17.14 21.38 1.45
C PRO A 242 -18.10 20.47 2.23
N PRO A 243 -18.96 21.01 3.12
CA PRO A 243 -19.86 20.20 3.95
C PRO A 243 -20.73 19.22 3.15
N GLU A 244 -21.19 19.62 1.96
CA GLU A 244 -21.99 18.81 1.04
C GLU A 244 -21.21 17.64 0.41
N ASN A 245 -19.87 17.73 0.38
CA ASN A 245 -19.00 16.68 -0.16
C ASN A 245 -18.46 15.74 0.93
N LYS A 246 -18.77 15.99 2.21
CA LYS A 246 -18.39 15.11 3.32
C LYS A 246 -19.26 13.86 3.30
N ALA A 247 -18.65 12.69 3.48
CA ALA A 247 -19.39 11.47 3.69
C ALA A 247 -20.24 11.59 4.97
N LYS A 248 -21.47 11.09 4.90
CA LYS A 248 -22.42 11.04 6.01
C LYS A 248 -22.08 9.86 6.92
N VAL A 249 -20.90 9.90 7.55
CA VAL A 249 -20.38 8.82 8.40
C VAL A 249 -21.28 8.54 9.60
N GLU A 250 -22.07 9.51 10.05
CA GLU A 250 -23.12 9.34 11.05
C GLU A 250 -24.19 8.30 10.64
N ASN A 251 -24.35 8.06 9.34
CA ASN A 251 -25.27 7.06 8.79
C ASN A 251 -24.63 5.69 8.62
N LEU A 252 -23.35 5.51 8.98
CA LEU A 252 -22.65 4.24 8.83
C LEU A 252 -23.38 3.13 9.62
N CYS A 253 -23.75 2.05 8.93
CA CYS A 253 -24.50 0.92 9.49
C CYS A 253 -23.64 -0.33 9.74
N CYS A 254 -22.32 -0.25 9.53
CA CYS A 254 -21.41 -1.37 9.68
C CYS A 254 -20.09 -0.94 10.34
N PRO A 255 -19.29 -1.88 10.87
CA PRO A 255 -18.00 -1.56 11.45
C PRO A 255 -17.02 -0.92 10.44
N LEU A 256 -16.28 0.07 10.89
CA LEU A 256 -15.21 0.77 10.18
C LEU A 256 -13.88 0.60 10.90
N LEU A 257 -12.92 -0.03 10.23
CA LEU A 257 -11.51 0.02 10.60
C LEU A 257 -10.85 1.19 9.87
N TYR A 258 -10.21 2.10 10.60
CA TYR A 258 -9.56 3.28 10.05
C TYR A 258 -8.07 3.31 10.42
N ILE A 259 -7.22 3.20 9.41
CA ILE A 259 -5.76 3.09 9.53
C ILE A 259 -5.15 4.46 9.18
N VAL A 260 -4.37 5.00 10.10
CA VAL A 260 -3.75 6.33 10.04
C VAL A 260 -2.23 6.21 10.10
N GLY A 261 -1.55 6.77 9.11
CA GLY A 261 -0.14 7.13 9.20
C GLY A 261 0.01 8.53 9.78
N GLU A 262 0.73 8.67 10.90
CA GLU A 262 0.83 9.97 11.59
C GLU A 262 1.80 10.96 10.92
N ASP A 263 2.69 10.48 10.06
CA ASP A 263 3.56 11.28 9.17
C ASP A 263 2.99 11.31 7.73
N ASP A 264 1.67 11.28 7.56
CA ASP A 264 1.03 11.45 6.24
C ASP A 264 1.18 12.91 5.75
N LEU A 265 1.96 13.07 4.67
CA LEU A 265 2.19 14.36 3.99
C LEU A 265 1.31 14.55 2.74
N SER A 266 0.43 13.61 2.43
CA SER A 266 -0.49 13.69 1.30
C SER A 266 -1.94 13.94 1.74
N CYS A 267 -2.32 13.42 2.91
CA CYS A 267 -3.64 13.58 3.49
C CYS A 267 -3.55 13.96 4.98
N ALA A 268 -4.44 14.82 5.46
CA ALA A 268 -4.62 15.15 6.88
C ALA A 268 -5.33 14.01 7.61
N ALA A 269 -4.72 12.82 7.61
CA ALA A 269 -5.35 11.57 8.02
C ALA A 269 -5.76 11.58 9.52
N ILE A 270 -4.98 12.23 10.38
CA ILE A 270 -5.27 12.38 11.82
C ILE A 270 -6.55 13.20 12.00
N GLU A 271 -6.61 14.39 11.40
CA GLU A 271 -7.73 15.31 11.54
C GLU A 271 -9.02 14.73 10.96
N ASN A 272 -8.92 14.00 9.84
CA ASN A 272 -10.07 13.29 9.27
C ASN A 272 -10.55 12.15 10.17
N ALA A 273 -9.63 11.38 10.77
CA ALA A 273 -10.00 10.35 11.74
C ALA A 273 -10.70 10.95 12.97
N ASP A 274 -10.20 12.09 13.48
CA ASP A 274 -10.83 12.81 14.60
C ASP A 274 -12.24 13.29 14.24
N GLU A 275 -12.45 13.82 13.02
CA GLU A 275 -13.79 14.23 12.57
C GLU A 275 -14.75 13.03 12.43
N ILE A 276 -14.28 11.90 11.87
CA ILE A 276 -15.08 10.68 11.76
C ILE A 276 -15.49 10.16 13.13
N GLU A 277 -14.52 10.05 14.04
CA GLU A 277 -14.73 9.54 15.40
C GLU A 277 -15.73 10.42 16.16
N LYS A 278 -15.57 11.75 16.07
CA LYS A 278 -16.49 12.72 16.67
C LYS A 278 -17.91 12.56 16.11
N LYS A 279 -18.09 12.53 14.78
CA LYS A 279 -19.41 12.39 14.17
C LYS A 279 -20.12 11.09 14.56
N LEU A 280 -19.38 9.97 14.58
CA LEU A 280 -19.92 8.68 15.02
C LEU A 280 -20.28 8.71 16.51
N LYS A 281 -19.48 9.39 17.34
CA LYS A 281 -19.78 9.58 18.76
C LYS A 281 -21.03 10.40 18.99
N ASP A 282 -21.16 11.54 18.32
CA ASP A 282 -22.33 12.42 18.40
C ASP A 282 -23.61 11.69 17.94
N ALA A 283 -23.49 10.74 17.02
CA ALA A 283 -24.59 9.88 16.55
C ALA A 283 -24.87 8.65 17.43
N GLY A 284 -24.14 8.44 18.54
CA GLY A 284 -24.28 7.26 19.41
C GLY A 284 -23.75 5.96 18.79
N ARG A 285 -22.89 6.05 17.78
CA ARG A 285 -22.36 4.93 16.97
C ARG A 285 -20.86 4.69 17.14
N SER A 286 -20.25 5.17 18.23
CA SER A 286 -18.81 4.99 18.50
C SER A 286 -18.35 3.53 18.44
N HIS A 287 -19.22 2.58 18.79
CA HIS A 287 -18.92 1.14 18.77
C HIS A 287 -18.62 0.59 17.36
N LEU A 288 -18.96 1.34 16.30
CA LEU A 288 -18.64 0.95 14.92
C LEU A 288 -17.22 1.37 14.50
N PHE A 289 -16.56 2.26 15.23
CA PHE A 289 -15.27 2.81 14.82
C PHE A 289 -14.10 2.12 15.53
N THR A 290 -13.13 1.65 14.77
CA THR A 290 -11.84 1.17 15.27
C THR A 290 -10.73 1.95 14.56
N ARG A 291 -9.90 2.65 15.32
CA ARG A 291 -8.75 3.40 14.78
C ARG A 291 -7.44 2.68 15.08
N LEU A 292 -6.57 2.61 14.08
CA LEU A 292 -5.16 2.23 14.22
C LEU A 292 -4.32 3.43 13.79
N SER A 293 -3.50 3.95 14.68
CA SER A 293 -2.58 5.05 14.37
C SER A 293 -1.14 4.57 14.50
N TYR A 294 -0.33 4.88 13.49
CA TYR A 294 1.07 4.47 13.43
C TYR A 294 2.00 5.68 13.37
N LEU A 295 2.69 5.92 14.48
CA LEU A 295 3.68 6.98 14.60
C LEU A 295 4.77 6.81 13.54
N GLY A 296 5.04 7.86 12.77
CA GLY A 296 6.08 7.86 11.74
C GLY A 296 5.76 7.06 10.47
N ALA A 297 4.55 6.51 10.33
CA ALA A 297 4.08 5.97 9.06
C ALA A 297 3.48 7.08 8.18
N GLY A 298 3.58 6.93 6.86
CA GLY A 298 3.17 7.93 5.88
C GLY A 298 1.91 7.51 5.15
N HIS A 299 1.61 8.19 4.04
CA HIS A 299 0.41 7.98 3.24
C HIS A 299 0.30 6.57 2.65
N LEU A 300 1.41 6.05 2.12
CA LEU A 300 1.43 4.81 1.32
C LEU A 300 1.59 3.56 2.20
N ILE A 301 0.60 3.27 3.05
CA ILE A 301 0.55 2.00 3.81
C ILE A 301 0.16 0.87 2.85
N GLU A 302 1.18 0.32 2.20
CA GLU A 302 1.09 -0.76 1.22
C GLU A 302 1.17 -2.14 1.91
N PRO A 303 0.90 -3.28 1.22
CA PRO A 303 1.10 -4.60 1.80
C PRO A 303 2.53 -4.81 2.36
N PRO A 304 2.72 -5.74 3.32
CA PRO A 304 3.97 -5.92 4.05
C PRO A 304 5.20 -6.05 3.16
N TYR A 305 6.32 -5.49 3.62
CA TYR A 305 7.61 -5.46 2.92
C TYR A 305 7.61 -4.72 1.58
N THR A 306 6.53 -3.97 1.26
CA THR A 306 6.58 -3.02 0.16
C THR A 306 7.45 -1.84 0.59
N PRO A 307 8.45 -1.44 -0.20
CA PRO A 307 9.34 -0.35 0.14
C PRO A 307 8.63 0.97 0.40
N ASN A 308 9.02 1.66 1.46
CA ASN A 308 8.56 3.04 1.68
C ASN A 308 9.17 3.96 0.60
N ALA A 309 8.31 4.73 -0.06
CA ALA A 309 8.71 5.84 -0.90
C ALA A 309 8.20 7.12 -0.24
N ARG A 310 9.09 7.81 0.50
CA ARG A 310 8.75 9.08 1.18
C ARG A 310 8.32 10.17 0.21
N ALA A 311 8.91 10.19 -0.98
CA ALA A 311 8.55 11.06 -2.07
C ALA A 311 8.60 10.30 -3.40
N SER A 312 7.72 10.63 -4.35
CA SER A 312 7.83 10.10 -5.70
C SER A 312 7.14 11.00 -6.71
N MET A 313 7.50 10.85 -8.00
CA MET A 313 6.79 11.51 -9.07
C MET A 313 5.31 11.09 -9.10
N TRP A 314 4.42 12.06 -9.00
CA TRP A 314 2.98 11.94 -9.18
C TRP A 314 2.50 12.91 -10.25
N THR A 315 1.48 12.52 -11.00
CA THR A 315 0.92 13.38 -12.05
C THR A 315 -0.42 13.92 -11.59
N THR A 316 -0.47 15.21 -11.26
CA THR A 316 -1.69 16.02 -11.25
C THR A 316 -1.75 16.70 -12.61
N ARG A 317 -2.53 16.22 -13.58
CA ARG A 317 -2.43 16.76 -14.94
C ARG A 317 -2.69 18.28 -14.90
N PRO A 318 -2.05 19.09 -15.76
CA PRO A 318 -0.99 18.74 -16.70
C PRO A 318 0.43 18.65 -16.07
N LYS A 319 0.60 18.83 -14.76
CA LYS A 319 1.91 18.92 -14.08
C LYS A 319 2.40 17.57 -13.54
N LYS A 320 3.68 17.28 -13.77
CA LYS A 320 4.40 16.21 -13.06
C LYS A 320 5.10 16.86 -11.86
N LEU A 321 4.77 16.40 -10.66
CA LEU A 321 5.30 16.93 -9.41
C LEU A 321 5.89 15.79 -8.61
N ILE A 322 6.97 16.07 -7.87
CA ILE A 322 7.41 15.15 -6.83
C ILE A 322 6.52 15.40 -5.63
N THR A 323 5.73 14.40 -5.26
CA THR A 323 4.79 14.47 -4.14
C THR A 323 5.38 13.82 -2.91
N LEU A 324 5.21 14.49 -1.77
CA LEU A 324 5.51 13.99 -0.45
C LEU A 324 4.40 13.06 0.04
N TRP A 325 4.79 11.85 0.39
CA TRP A 325 3.93 10.84 1.01
C TRP A 325 4.21 10.71 2.51
N GLY A 326 5.41 11.09 2.93
CA GLY A 326 5.90 10.91 4.29
C GLY A 326 6.24 9.45 4.63
N GLY A 327 6.40 9.17 5.92
CA GLY A 327 6.89 7.91 6.45
C GLY A 327 8.39 7.92 6.71
N HIS A 328 8.78 7.39 7.88
CA HIS A 328 10.15 7.01 8.21
C HIS A 328 10.31 5.50 8.01
N LEU A 329 11.45 5.07 7.49
CA LEU A 329 11.65 3.71 6.96
C LEU A 329 11.20 2.59 7.92
N ALA A 330 11.80 2.52 9.10
CA ALA A 330 11.52 1.46 10.07
C ALA A 330 10.07 1.49 10.61
N PRO A 331 9.54 2.60 11.15
CA PRO A 331 8.18 2.62 11.65
C PRO A 331 7.14 2.46 10.54
N HIS A 332 7.41 2.93 9.31
CA HIS A 332 6.52 2.72 8.17
C HIS A 332 6.43 1.24 7.79
N ALA A 333 7.57 0.52 7.74
CA ALA A 333 7.57 -0.92 7.48
C ALA A 333 6.80 -1.68 8.57
N ALA A 334 7.05 -1.37 9.85
CA ALA A 334 6.32 -1.97 10.97
C ALA A 334 4.81 -1.70 10.89
N ALA A 335 4.42 -0.49 10.49
CA ALA A 335 3.02 -0.13 10.28
C ALA A 335 2.37 -0.95 9.17
N GLN A 336 3.05 -1.21 8.06
CA GLN A 336 2.53 -2.06 6.98
C GLN A 336 2.30 -3.50 7.44
N GLU A 337 3.20 -4.06 8.24
CA GLU A 337 3.08 -5.40 8.81
C GLU A 337 1.89 -5.52 9.76
N ASP A 338 1.78 -4.62 10.74
CA ASP A 338 0.67 -4.65 11.70
C ASP A 338 -0.66 -4.30 11.01
N ALA A 339 -0.72 -3.26 10.17
CA ALA A 339 -1.94 -2.87 9.46
C ALA A 339 -2.49 -4.01 8.59
N TRP A 340 -1.62 -4.77 7.92
CA TRP A 340 -2.03 -5.94 7.15
C TRP A 340 -2.63 -7.03 8.03
N LYS A 341 -1.94 -7.37 9.14
CA LYS A 341 -2.43 -8.36 10.10
C LYS A 341 -3.80 -7.95 10.67
N ARG A 342 -3.93 -6.70 11.13
CA ARG A 342 -5.18 -6.15 11.69
C ARG A 342 -6.31 -6.10 10.68
N THR A 343 -6.00 -5.79 9.42
CA THR A 343 -6.95 -5.84 8.30
C THR A 343 -7.51 -7.24 8.10
N LEU A 344 -6.65 -8.26 8.08
CA LEU A 344 -7.08 -9.65 7.96
C LEU A 344 -7.93 -10.07 9.17
N GLU A 345 -7.50 -9.77 10.39
CA GLU A 345 -8.27 -10.06 11.62
C GLU A 345 -9.66 -9.42 11.61
N PHE A 346 -9.75 -8.18 11.14
CA PHE A 346 -11.01 -7.45 11.03
C PHE A 346 -11.94 -8.07 9.98
N MET A 347 -11.41 -8.41 8.80
CA MET A 347 -12.21 -9.08 7.76
C MET A 347 -12.66 -10.48 8.19
N GLU A 348 -11.80 -11.27 8.84
CA GLU A 348 -12.16 -12.57 9.40
C GLU A 348 -13.33 -12.45 10.37
N ARG A 349 -13.28 -11.46 11.28
CA ARG A 349 -14.35 -11.20 12.26
C ARG A 349 -15.69 -10.81 11.62
N HIS A 350 -15.68 -10.01 10.56
CA HIS A 350 -16.89 -9.38 10.03
C HIS A 350 -17.46 -10.04 8.76
N LEU A 351 -16.67 -10.83 8.04
CA LEU A 351 -17.08 -11.46 6.78
C LEU A 351 -17.29 -12.98 6.87
N ARG A 352 -16.66 -13.69 7.82
CA ARG A 352 -16.86 -15.14 8.00
C ARG A 352 -17.91 -15.51 9.06
N GLY A 353 -18.58 -14.52 9.63
CA GLY A 353 -19.62 -14.66 10.66
C GLY A 353 -21.03 -14.79 10.11
#